data_AF-A0A9Q5ZG04-F1
#
_entry.id   AF-A0A9Q5ZG04-F1
#
_cell.length_a   1.000
_cell.length_b   1.000
_cell.length_c   1.000
_cell.angle_alpha   90.00
_cell.angle_beta   90.00
_cell.angle_gamma   90.00
#
_symmetry.space_group_name_H-M   'P 1'
#
loop_
_entity.id
_entity.type
_entity.pdbx_description
1 polymer ?
#
loop_
_entity_poly.entity_id
_entity_poly.type
_entity_poly.pdbx_seq_one_letter_code
_entity_poly.pdbx_strand_id
1 'polypeptide(L)'
;MFGFKGSSEGIELILEKISRNEKTQELTHKQVRAYARCLLNLVPHIHHLGCQQETEITALFASLSSSGLPHYDRSFLASSALKLLKSSREESAQNESF
;
A
#
# COMPACT_ATOMS: atom_id res chain seq x y z
N MET A 1 25.70 3.64 -0.33
CA MET A 1 24.37 3.19 0.14
C MET A 1 23.33 3.71 -0.83
N PHE A 2 22.60 2.83 -1.51
CA PHE A 2 21.45 3.25 -2.32
C PHE A 2 20.40 3.82 -1.37
N GLY A 3 20.33 5.15 -1.27
CA GLY A 3 19.34 5.84 -0.45
C GLY A 3 17.97 5.65 -1.07
N PHE A 4 17.21 4.69 -0.55
CA PHE A 4 15.76 4.68 -0.75
C PHE A 4 15.24 6.01 -0.23
N LYS A 5 14.77 6.89 -1.11
CA LYS A 5 14.31 8.24 -0.75
C LYS A 5 13.03 8.25 0.11
N GLY A 6 12.58 7.10 0.63
CA GLY A 6 11.33 6.99 1.38
C GLY A 6 10.07 7.22 0.54
N SER A 7 10.19 7.26 -0.80
CA SER A 7 9.07 7.51 -1.70
C SER A 7 8.14 6.29 -1.77
N SER A 8 6.86 6.52 -1.55
CA SER A 8 5.79 5.52 -1.67
C SER A 8 5.38 5.26 -3.13
N GLU A 9 5.93 5.97 -4.12
CA GLU A 9 5.47 5.86 -5.53
C GLU A 9 5.48 4.42 -6.05
N GLY A 10 6.53 3.65 -5.76
CA GLY A 10 6.61 2.24 -6.14
C GLY A 10 5.54 1.38 -5.46
N ILE A 11 5.21 1.70 -4.20
CA ILE A 11 4.16 1.03 -3.43
C ILE A 11 2.79 1.39 -4.03
N GLU A 12 2.57 2.67 -4.34
CA GLU A 12 1.35 3.18 -4.95
C GLU A 12 1.06 2.51 -6.30
N LEU A 13 2.06 2.36 -7.17
CA LEU A 13 1.91 1.67 -8.46
C LEU A 13 1.49 0.21 -8.30
N ILE A 14 2.05 -0.50 -7.32
CA ILE A 14 1.67 -1.88 -7.03
C ILE A 14 0.22 -1.93 -6.51
N LEU A 15 -0.15 -1.02 -5.61
CA LEU A 15 -1.52 -0.94 -5.09
C LEU A 15 -2.53 -0.56 -6.16
N GLU A 16 -2.19 0.33 -7.10
CA GLU A 16 -3.01 0.66 -8.26
C GLU A 16 -3.23 -0.54 -9.17
N LYS A 17 -2.21 -1.38 -9.34
CA LYS A 17 -2.35 -2.63 -10.09
C LYS A 17 -3.28 -3.62 -9.38
N ILE A 18 -3.13 -3.78 -8.07
CA ILE A 18 -3.96 -4.70 -7.27
C ILE A 18 -5.41 -4.18 -7.18
N SER A 19 -5.62 -2.89 -7.06
CA SER A 19 -6.97 -2.29 -6.95
C SER A 19 -7.80 -2.49 -8.22
N ARG A 20 -7.17 -2.55 -9.39
CA ARG A 20 -7.85 -2.81 -10.67
C ARG A 20 -8.03 -4.29 -10.98
N ASN A 21 -7.44 -5.17 -10.17
CA ASN A 21 -7.35 -6.60 -10.46
C ASN A 21 -8.69 -7.35 -10.41
N GLU A 22 -9.72 -6.80 -9.76
CA GLU A 22 -11.08 -7.34 -9.85
C GLU A 22 -11.57 -7.44 -11.29
N LYS A 23 -11.29 -6.40 -12.10
CA LYS A 23 -11.76 -6.29 -13.49
C LYS A 23 -10.84 -7.00 -14.47
N THR A 24 -9.53 -6.89 -14.26
CA THR A 24 -8.54 -7.40 -15.22
C THR A 24 -8.15 -8.85 -14.97
N GLN A 25 -8.23 -9.32 -13.70
CA GLN A 25 -7.76 -10.63 -13.25
C GLN A 25 -6.32 -10.99 -13.69
N GLU A 26 -5.47 -9.98 -13.90
CA GLU A 26 -4.08 -10.15 -14.33
C GLU A 26 -3.16 -10.74 -13.25
N LEU A 27 -3.51 -10.54 -11.98
CA LEU A 27 -2.78 -11.03 -10.82
C LEU A 27 -3.52 -12.16 -10.14
N THR A 28 -2.84 -13.28 -9.96
CA THR A 28 -3.32 -14.40 -9.15
C THR A 28 -3.32 -14.04 -7.66
N HIS A 29 -4.13 -14.76 -6.87
CA HIS A 29 -4.10 -14.66 -5.40
C HIS A 29 -2.70 -14.86 -4.80
N LYS A 30 -1.84 -15.69 -5.41
CA LYS A 30 -0.47 -15.92 -4.94
C LYS A 30 0.39 -14.67 -5.16
N GLN A 31 0.30 -14.05 -6.34
CA GLN A 31 1.06 -12.84 -6.66
C GLN A 31 0.64 -11.67 -5.76
N VAL A 32 -0.67 -11.44 -5.59
CA VAL A 32 -1.17 -10.36 -4.72
C VAL A 32 -0.66 -10.52 -3.29
N ARG A 33 -0.71 -11.75 -2.74
CA ARG A 33 -0.18 -12.01 -1.40
C ARG A 33 1.33 -11.82 -1.31
N ALA A 34 2.08 -12.22 -2.34
CA ALA A 34 3.52 -12.01 -2.37
C ALA A 34 3.86 -10.52 -2.35
N TYR A 35 3.19 -9.71 -3.18
CA TYR A 35 3.33 -8.26 -3.16
C TYR A 35 3.05 -7.69 -1.77
N ALA A 36 1.90 -8.02 -1.16
CA ALA A 36 1.56 -7.53 0.18
C ALA A 36 2.61 -7.85 1.24
N ARG A 37 3.17 -9.07 1.25
CA ARG A 37 4.24 -9.42 2.21
C ARG A 37 5.49 -8.60 2.01
N CYS A 38 5.87 -8.36 0.75
CA CYS A 38 7.01 -7.50 0.44
C CYS A 38 6.74 -6.06 0.90
N LEU A 39 5.56 -5.53 0.60
CA LEU A 39 5.16 -4.17 0.97
C LEU A 39 5.07 -3.97 2.49
N LEU A 40 4.62 -4.98 3.24
CA LEU A 40 4.53 -4.94 4.70
C LEU A 40 5.87 -4.60 5.36
N ASN A 41 6.96 -5.16 4.84
CA ASN A 41 8.31 -4.90 5.34
C ASN A 41 8.83 -3.51 4.99
N LEU A 42 8.19 -2.81 4.04
CA LEU A 42 8.59 -1.47 3.62
C LEU A 42 7.87 -0.38 4.42
N VAL A 43 6.76 -0.69 5.11
CA VAL A 43 5.94 0.30 5.83
C VAL A 43 6.75 1.16 6.81
N PRO A 44 7.64 0.60 7.66
CA PRO A 44 8.43 1.41 8.60
C PRO A 44 9.44 2.35 7.93
N HIS A 45 9.66 2.21 6.61
CA HIS A 45 10.61 3.00 5.83
C HIS A 45 9.92 4.09 5.00
N ILE A 46 8.61 4.29 5.18
CA ILE A 46 7.85 5.33 4.48
C ILE A 46 7.81 6.57 5.39
N HIS A 47 8.63 7.58 5.06
CA HIS A 47 8.93 8.68 5.98
C HIS A 47 7.78 9.67 6.21
N HIS A 48 6.78 9.70 5.32
CA HIS A 48 5.65 10.64 5.40
C HIS A 48 4.42 10.05 6.10
N LEU A 49 4.54 8.84 6.67
CA LEU A 49 3.47 8.25 7.47
C LEU A 49 3.56 8.71 8.91
N GLY A 50 2.45 9.21 9.45
CA GLY A 50 2.27 9.33 10.89
C GLY A 50 2.03 7.96 11.53
N CYS A 51 2.22 7.87 12.86
CA CYS A 51 2.11 6.61 13.61
C CYS A 51 0.75 5.90 13.46
N GLN A 52 -0.34 6.68 13.35
CA GLN A 52 -1.68 6.14 13.12
C GLN A 52 -1.80 5.56 11.70
N GLN A 53 -1.39 6.31 10.67
CA GLN A 53 -1.44 5.84 9.29
C GLN A 53 -0.54 4.61 9.07
N GLU A 54 0.62 4.56 9.73
CA GLU A 54 1.51 3.41 9.70
C GLU A 54 0.78 2.14 10.19
N THR A 55 0.14 2.22 11.35
CA THR A 55 -0.61 1.10 11.95
C THR A 55 -1.74 0.63 11.02
N GLU A 56 -2.50 1.56 10.44
CA GLU A 56 -3.58 1.24 9.51
C GLU A 56 -3.07 0.58 8.23
N ILE A 57 -2.00 1.11 7.63
CA ILE A 57 -1.39 0.54 6.42
C ILE A 57 -0.82 -0.86 6.70
N THR A 58 -0.17 -1.06 7.85
CA THR A 58 0.29 -2.39 8.28
C THR A 58 -0.87 -3.38 8.36
N ALA A 59 -1.99 -2.99 8.97
CA ALA A 59 -3.18 -3.83 9.07
C ALA A 59 -3.77 -4.18 7.69
N LEU A 60 -3.83 -3.21 6.78
CA LEU A 60 -4.32 -3.40 5.42
C LEU A 60 -3.42 -4.35 4.62
N PHE A 61 -2.10 -4.17 4.68
CA PHE A 61 -1.14 -5.05 3.98
C PHE A 61 -1.13 -6.45 4.57
N ALA A 62 -1.20 -6.60 5.90
CA ALA A 62 -1.36 -7.89 6.55
C ALA A 62 -2.64 -8.60 6.06
N SER A 63 -3.77 -7.89 6.02
CA SER A 63 -5.03 -8.42 5.50
C SER A 63 -4.91 -8.82 4.03
N LEU A 64 -4.30 -7.99 3.18
CA LEU A 64 -4.12 -8.28 1.75
C LEU A 64 -3.23 -9.52 1.50
N SER A 65 -2.31 -9.78 2.42
CA SER A 65 -1.42 -10.96 2.41
C SER A 65 -2.11 -12.27 2.82
N SER A 66 -3.32 -12.20 3.38
CA SER A 66 -4.03 -13.36 3.91
C SER A 66 -4.62 -14.27 2.82
N SER A 67 -4.72 -15.55 3.15
CA SER A 67 -5.46 -16.55 2.36
C SER A 67 -6.96 -16.43 2.59
N GLY A 68 -7.77 -16.89 1.63
CA GLY A 68 -9.22 -16.98 1.78
C GLY A 68 -10.00 -15.74 1.36
N LEU A 69 -9.36 -14.57 1.24
CA LEU A 69 -10.02 -13.41 0.63
C LEU A 69 -10.31 -13.67 -0.86
N PRO A 70 -11.42 -13.18 -1.43
CA PRO A 70 -11.67 -13.10 -2.87
C PRO A 70 -10.86 -11.98 -3.54
N HIS A 71 -10.95 -11.87 -4.87
CA HIS A 71 -10.25 -10.80 -5.61
C HIS A 71 -10.84 -9.42 -5.34
N TYR A 72 -12.18 -9.30 -5.29
CA TYR A 72 -12.90 -8.07 -4.97
C TYR A 72 -12.42 -7.44 -3.66
N ASP A 73 -12.42 -8.20 -2.55
CA ASP A 73 -11.98 -7.67 -1.26
C ASP A 73 -10.52 -7.20 -1.27
N ARG A 74 -9.64 -7.90 -1.99
CA ARG A 74 -8.24 -7.45 -2.13
C ARG A 74 -8.13 -6.17 -2.94
N SER A 75 -8.94 -6.02 -3.98
CA SER A 75 -8.98 -4.79 -4.77
C SER A 75 -9.50 -3.61 -3.94
N PHE A 76 -10.50 -3.84 -3.09
CA PHE A 76 -10.99 -2.85 -2.12
C PHE A 76 -9.89 -2.46 -1.11
N LEU A 77 -9.27 -3.43 -0.45
CA LEU A 77 -8.19 -3.19 0.53
C LEU A 77 -7.00 -2.44 -0.07
N ALA A 78 -6.60 -2.79 -1.30
CA ALA A 78 -5.54 -2.08 -2.02
C ALA A 78 -5.93 -0.62 -2.32
N SER A 79 -7.19 -0.38 -2.69
CA SER A 79 -7.71 0.98 -2.93
C SER A 79 -7.69 1.83 -1.68
N SER A 80 -8.08 1.25 -0.53
CA SER A 80 -8.03 1.93 0.77
C SER A 80 -6.61 2.27 1.19
N ALA A 81 -5.66 1.33 1.06
CA ALA A 81 -4.26 1.58 1.38
C ALA A 81 -3.65 2.66 0.48
N LEU A 82 -3.98 2.63 -0.82
CA LEU A 82 -3.55 3.64 -1.78
C LEU A 82 -4.07 5.04 -1.40
N LYS A 83 -5.33 5.14 -0.98
CA LYS A 83 -5.93 6.40 -0.54
C LYS A 83 -5.20 6.96 0.68
N LEU A 84 -4.93 6.12 1.69
CA LEU A 84 -4.20 6.53 2.90
C LEU A 84 -2.79 7.04 2.58
N LEU A 85 -2.04 6.33 1.72
CA LEU A 85 -0.71 6.78 1.31
C LEU A 85 -0.75 8.14 0.62
N LYS A 86 -1.70 8.35 -0.31
CA LYS A 86 -1.85 9.62 -1.01
C LYS A 86 -2.22 10.76 -0.06
N SER A 87 -3.18 10.56 0.83
CA SER A 87 -3.58 11.55 1.83
C SER A 87 -2.43 11.91 2.77
N SER A 88 -1.69 10.92 3.27
CA SER A 88 -0.53 11.16 4.15
C SER A 88 0.57 11.96 3.47
N ARG A 89 0.81 11.73 2.17
CA ARG A 89 1.77 12.50 1.37
C ARG A 89 1.31 13.95 1.17
N GLU A 90 0.03 14.16 0.90
CA GLU A 90 -0.56 15.49 0.74
C GLU A 90 -0.49 16.30 2.05
N GLU A 91 -0.82 15.69 3.19
CA GLU A 91 -0.71 16.29 4.51
C GLU A 91 0.74 16.69 4.84
N SER A 92 1.71 15.81 4.53
CA SER A 92 3.12 16.08 4.76
C SER A 92 3.63 17.25 3.91
N ALA A 93 3.24 17.31 2.62
CA ALA A 93 3.63 18.41 1.73
C ALA A 93 3.06 19.77 2.15
N GLN A 94 1.85 19.79 2.74
CA GLN A 94 1.26 21.01 3.30
C GLN A 94 2.03 21.51 4.51
N ASN A 95 2.49 20.61 5.39
CA ASN A 95 3.24 20.97 6.59
C ASN A 95 4.66 21.48 6.30
N GLU A 96 5.29 21.07 5.18
CA GLU A 96 6.61 21.57 4.75
C GLU A 96 6.56 22.96 4.08
N SER A 97 5.36 23.46 3.75
CA SER A 97 5.16 24.74 3.05
C SER A 97 4.93 25.94 3.99
N PHE A 98 5.00 25.73 5.31
CA PHE A 98 4.88 26.75 6.38
C PHE A 98 6.19 26.89 7.16
#